data_AF-A0A4R6A5Y4-F1
#
_entry.id   AF-A0A4R6A5Y4-F1
#
_cell.length_a   1.000
_cell.length_b   1.000
_cell.length_c   1.000
_cell.angle_alpha   90.00
_cell.angle_beta   90.00
_cell.angle_gamma   90.00
#
_symmetry.space_group_name_H-M   'P 1'
#
loop_
_entity.id
_entity.type
_entity.pdbx_description
1 polymer ?
#
loop_
_entity_poly.entity_id
_entity_poly.type
_entity_poly.pdbx_seq_one_letter_code
_entity_poly.pdbx_strand_id
1 'polypeptide(L)'
;MTPEKRLLQAIIGQAVTDLFIGKPHASTDEESSLARREALYFLTDATGGWARRRAELCLLIDYDPDQVRRSIIAILDGTTLPPASIGKGIGLARDLWAEQIAREKAAHEARTRNRRCPAPTPILVPRAPAPSKPIRPRLKPAKPWMMPPRDPEDDWLYLGIEIPA
;
A
#
# COMPACT_ATOMS: atom_id res chain seq x y z
N MET A 1 -16.14 26.47 -3.67
CA MET A 1 -15.84 25.01 -3.66
C MET A 1 -15.96 24.50 -5.09
N THR A 2 -14.90 23.93 -5.64
CA THR A 2 -14.85 23.48 -7.05
C THR A 2 -15.54 22.13 -7.23
N PRO A 3 -15.98 21.76 -8.45
CA PRO A 3 -16.58 20.44 -8.70
C PRO A 3 -15.63 19.28 -8.38
N GLU A 4 -14.32 19.45 -8.59
CA GLU A 4 -13.31 18.44 -8.26
C GLU A 4 -13.27 18.21 -6.75
N LYS A 5 -13.26 19.29 -5.94
CA LYS A 5 -13.30 19.15 -4.47
C LYS A 5 -14.57 18.44 -3.99
N ARG A 6 -15.70 18.64 -4.66
CA ARG A 6 -16.96 17.93 -4.35
C ARG A 6 -16.85 16.44 -4.65
N LEU A 7 -16.25 16.06 -5.78
CA LEU A 7 -16.02 14.66 -6.12
C LEU A 7 -15.12 13.98 -5.08
N LEU A 8 -14.02 14.61 -4.70
CA LEU A 8 -13.10 14.06 -3.71
C LEU A 8 -13.76 13.91 -2.33
N GLN A 9 -14.58 14.90 -1.92
CA GLN A 9 -15.37 14.78 -0.70
C GLN A 9 -16.39 13.64 -0.80
N ALA A 10 -17.02 13.44 -1.95
CA ALA A 10 -17.95 12.34 -2.17
C ALA A 10 -17.25 10.97 -2.07
N ILE A 11 -16.01 10.84 -2.55
CA ILE A 11 -15.22 9.61 -2.41
C ILE A 11 -14.99 9.27 -0.93
N ILE A 12 -14.57 10.26 -0.13
CA ILE A 12 -14.35 10.06 1.32
C ILE A 12 -15.69 9.76 2.02
N GLY A 13 -16.75 10.49 1.68
CA GLY A 13 -18.09 10.25 2.22
C GLY A 13 -18.65 8.88 1.86
N GLN A 14 -18.33 8.38 0.67
CA GLN A 14 -18.70 7.03 0.23
C GLN A 14 -17.97 5.98 1.06
N ALA A 15 -16.67 6.13 1.30
CA ALA A 15 -15.93 5.21 2.18
C ALA A 15 -16.53 5.15 3.61
N VAL A 16 -16.95 6.30 4.16
CA VAL A 16 -17.66 6.34 5.46
C VAL A 16 -18.99 5.60 5.38
N THR A 17 -19.73 5.75 4.28
CA THR A 17 -21.00 5.06 4.04
C THR A 17 -20.81 3.55 3.89
N ASP A 18 -19.79 3.12 3.15
CA ASP A 18 -19.46 1.70 2.96
C ASP A 18 -19.04 1.04 4.27
N LEU A 19 -18.28 1.76 5.11
CA LEU A 19 -17.89 1.27 6.43
C LEU A 19 -19.12 1.02 7.33
N PHE A 20 -20.02 1.99 7.43
CA PHE A 20 -21.03 1.99 8.49
C PHE A 20 -22.46 1.67 8.06
N ILE A 21 -22.82 1.86 6.80
CA ILE A 21 -24.18 1.56 6.30
C ILE A 21 -24.15 0.23 5.55
N GLY A 22 -23.05 -0.04 4.84
CA GLY A 22 -22.69 -1.35 4.30
C GLY A 22 -23.66 -1.95 3.30
N LYS A 23 -24.43 -1.12 2.58
CA LYS A 23 -24.97 -1.42 1.25
C LYS A 23 -25.67 -0.20 0.66
N PRO A 24 -24.98 0.57 -0.20
CA PRO A 24 -25.67 1.31 -1.24
C PRO A 24 -25.64 0.60 -2.59
N HIS A 25 -24.56 -0.15 -2.95
CA HIS A 25 -24.37 -0.66 -4.33
C HIS A 25 -23.77 -2.08 -4.51
N ALA A 26 -23.54 -2.83 -3.44
CA ALA A 26 -23.04 -4.21 -3.57
C ALA A 26 -24.14 -5.15 -4.06
N SER A 27 -23.85 -5.96 -5.07
CA SER A 27 -24.80 -6.95 -5.61
C SER A 27 -24.88 -8.19 -4.74
N THR A 28 -23.82 -8.47 -3.97
CA THR A 28 -23.72 -9.62 -3.06
C THR A 28 -23.29 -9.23 -1.64
N ASP A 29 -23.56 -10.11 -0.67
CA ASP A 29 -23.11 -9.95 0.71
C ASP A 29 -21.58 -9.96 0.83
N GLU A 30 -20.91 -10.75 0.00
CA GLU A 30 -19.46 -10.84 -0.06
C GLU A 30 -18.82 -9.53 -0.53
N GLU A 31 -19.35 -8.94 -1.61
CA GLU A 31 -18.92 -7.63 -2.11
C GLU A 31 -19.12 -6.54 -1.05
N SER A 32 -20.27 -6.57 -0.34
CA SER A 32 -20.52 -5.60 0.73
C SER A 32 -19.53 -5.73 1.89
N SER A 33 -19.15 -6.96 2.22
CA SER A 33 -18.18 -7.26 3.28
C SER A 33 -16.76 -6.90 2.87
N LEU A 34 -16.40 -7.08 1.59
CA LEU A 34 -15.14 -6.63 1.02
C LEU A 34 -15.05 -5.10 1.04
N ALA A 35 -16.07 -4.40 0.49
CA ALA A 35 -16.13 -2.95 0.45
C ALA A 35 -16.02 -2.34 1.86
N ARG A 36 -16.69 -2.93 2.85
CA ARG A 36 -16.58 -2.50 4.25
C ARG A 36 -15.15 -2.67 4.80
N ARG A 37 -14.46 -3.77 4.48
CA ARG A 37 -13.07 -3.99 4.90
C ARG A 37 -12.11 -3.01 4.24
N GLU A 38 -12.25 -2.78 2.94
CA GLU A 38 -11.45 -1.79 2.21
C GLU A 38 -11.68 -0.38 2.74
N ALA A 39 -12.93 -0.02 3.02
CA ALA A 39 -13.29 1.25 3.65
C ALA A 39 -12.69 1.40 5.05
N LEU A 40 -12.68 0.33 5.86
CA LEU A 40 -12.02 0.32 7.15
C LEU A 40 -10.52 0.65 6.98
N TYR A 41 -9.81 -0.08 6.12
CA TYR A 41 -8.38 0.17 5.87
C TYR A 41 -8.11 1.57 5.34
N PHE A 42 -8.90 2.03 4.37
CA PHE A 42 -8.80 3.38 3.84
C PHE A 42 -8.91 4.45 4.92
N LEU A 43 -9.84 4.30 5.88
CA LEU A 43 -10.10 5.29 6.91
C LEU A 43 -9.19 5.19 8.14
N THR A 44 -8.73 3.98 8.50
CA THR A 44 -8.04 3.74 9.79
C THR A 44 -6.55 3.42 9.67
N ASP A 45 -6.06 2.98 8.50
CA ASP A 45 -4.65 2.61 8.35
C ASP A 45 -3.75 3.81 8.66
N ALA A 46 -2.77 3.59 9.53
CA ALA A 46 -1.75 4.59 9.87
C ALA A 46 -0.66 4.70 8.81
N THR A 47 -0.38 3.60 8.09
CA THR A 47 0.71 3.51 7.11
C THR A 47 0.29 2.66 5.91
N GLY A 48 1.04 2.71 4.82
CA GLY A 48 0.77 1.91 3.61
C GLY A 48 0.09 2.70 2.49
N GLY A 49 -0.37 1.98 1.46
CA GLY A 49 -0.98 2.57 0.27
C GLY A 49 -2.27 3.32 0.58
N TRP A 50 -3.12 2.74 1.43
CA TRP A 50 -4.38 3.33 1.86
C TRP A 50 -4.21 4.65 2.62
N ALA A 51 -3.31 4.66 3.61
CA ALA A 51 -2.98 5.88 4.35
C ALA A 51 -2.47 7.00 3.43
N ARG A 52 -1.60 6.65 2.46
CA ARG A 52 -1.04 7.59 1.49
C ARG A 52 -2.12 8.15 0.56
N ARG A 53 -3.02 7.29 0.07
CA ARG A 53 -4.13 7.71 -0.79
C ARG A 53 -5.14 8.59 -0.04
N ARG A 54 -5.48 8.25 1.21
CA ARG A 54 -6.31 9.10 2.07
C ARG A 54 -5.66 10.47 2.26
N ALA A 55 -4.36 10.53 2.57
CA ALA A 55 -3.64 11.78 2.74
C ALA A 55 -3.71 12.68 1.50
N GLU A 56 -3.46 12.11 0.32
CA GLU A 56 -3.57 12.82 -0.95
C GLU A 56 -4.98 13.40 -1.18
N LEU A 57 -6.02 12.58 -1.01
CA LEU A 57 -7.41 13.01 -1.23
C LEU A 57 -7.86 14.08 -0.22
N CYS A 58 -7.50 13.94 1.05
CA CYS A 58 -7.82 14.90 2.10
C CYS A 58 -7.14 16.26 1.87
N LEU A 59 -5.84 16.26 1.53
CA LEU A 59 -5.09 17.49 1.29
C LEU A 59 -5.65 18.28 0.11
N LEU A 60 -6.11 17.60 -0.94
CA LEU A 60 -6.74 18.25 -2.11
C LEU A 60 -8.06 18.97 -1.77
N ILE A 61 -8.73 18.60 -0.67
CA ILE A 61 -9.95 19.25 -0.17
C ILE A 61 -9.72 20.08 1.09
N ASP A 62 -8.46 20.38 1.43
CA ASP A 62 -8.05 21.14 2.62
C ASP A 62 -8.45 20.49 3.95
N TYR A 63 -8.53 19.15 3.99
CA TYR A 63 -8.81 18.38 5.21
C TYR A 63 -7.52 17.79 5.77
N ASP A 64 -7.41 17.76 7.11
CA ASP A 64 -6.35 17.03 7.80
C ASP A 64 -6.65 15.52 7.78
N PRO A 65 -5.85 14.69 7.09
CA PRO A 65 -6.07 13.24 7.03
C PRO A 65 -5.96 12.55 8.39
N ASP A 66 -5.14 13.08 9.31
CA ASP A 66 -4.98 12.52 10.64
C ASP A 66 -6.15 12.90 11.54
N GLN A 67 -6.74 14.07 11.36
CA GLN A 67 -7.99 14.43 12.02
C GLN A 67 -9.14 13.52 11.58
N VAL A 68 -9.30 13.28 10.27
CA VAL A 68 -10.32 12.36 9.74
C VAL A 68 -10.13 10.97 10.34
N ARG A 69 -8.90 10.44 10.31
CA ARG A 69 -8.57 9.14 10.89
C ARG A 69 -8.91 9.08 12.38
N ARG A 70 -8.47 10.05 13.17
CA ARG A 70 -8.73 10.11 14.62
C ARG A 70 -10.22 10.13 14.93
N SER A 71 -11.01 10.90 14.18
CA SER A 71 -12.46 10.96 14.36
C SER A 71 -13.13 9.63 14.07
N ILE A 72 -12.74 8.92 13.00
CA ILE A 72 -13.30 7.59 12.69
C ILE A 72 -12.92 6.57 13.75
N ILE A 73 -11.66 6.55 14.19
CA ILE A 73 -11.20 5.65 15.26
C ILE A 73 -11.97 5.93 16.55
N ALA A 74 -12.19 7.19 16.92
CA ALA A 74 -12.95 7.54 18.11
C ALA A 74 -14.41 7.02 18.06
N ILE A 75 -15.04 7.01 16.88
CA ILE A 75 -16.38 6.42 16.69
C ILE A 75 -16.34 4.89 16.84
N LEU A 76 -15.32 4.24 16.26
CA LEU A 76 -15.13 2.79 16.35
C LEU A 76 -14.84 2.36 17.80
N ASP A 77 -13.98 3.08 18.51
CA ASP A 77 -13.70 2.85 19.93
C ASP A 77 -14.90 3.20 20.85
N GLY A 78 -15.91 3.88 20.30
CA GLY A 78 -17.10 4.30 21.04
C GLY A 78 -16.90 5.48 21.99
N THR A 79 -15.76 6.16 21.89
CA THR A 79 -15.47 7.38 22.67
C THR A 79 -16.22 8.59 22.14
N THR A 80 -16.60 8.57 20.86
CA THR A 80 -17.40 9.61 20.21
C THR A 80 -18.68 9.03 19.65
N LEU A 81 -19.79 9.75 19.81
CA LEU A 81 -21.06 9.34 19.22
C LEU A 81 -20.96 9.49 17.69
N PRO A 82 -21.30 8.45 16.91
CA PRO A 82 -21.48 8.59 15.48
C PRO A 82 -22.51 9.69 15.15
N PRO A 83 -22.37 10.40 14.02
CA PRO A 83 -23.46 11.23 13.54
C PRO A 83 -24.70 10.35 13.29
N ALA A 84 -25.89 10.91 13.54
CA ALA A 84 -27.15 10.17 13.56
C ALA A 84 -27.46 9.39 12.27
N SER A 85 -26.84 9.77 11.14
CA SER A 85 -26.98 9.13 9.83
C SER A 85 -26.33 7.73 9.72
N ILE A 86 -25.50 7.33 10.68
CA ILE A 86 -24.55 6.20 10.53
C ILE A 86 -24.98 4.95 11.33
N GLY A 87 -26.06 5.02 12.12
CA GLY A 87 -26.36 4.09 13.23
C GLY A 87 -26.52 2.59 12.91
N LYS A 88 -26.81 2.17 11.68
CA LYS A 88 -27.25 0.78 11.40
C LYS A 88 -26.13 -0.28 11.31
N GLY A 89 -24.93 0.06 10.88
CA GLY A 89 -23.84 -0.92 10.70
C GLY A 89 -22.61 -0.67 11.58
N ILE A 90 -22.75 0.15 12.62
CA ILE A 90 -21.67 0.46 13.56
C ILE A 90 -21.20 -0.76 14.31
N GLY A 91 -22.10 -1.66 14.71
CA GLY A 91 -21.73 -2.92 15.38
C GLY A 91 -20.75 -3.73 14.53
N LEU A 92 -21.08 -3.96 13.26
CA LEU A 92 -20.24 -4.70 12.33
C LEU A 92 -18.89 -3.99 12.05
N ALA A 93 -18.91 -2.66 11.95
CA ALA A 93 -17.68 -1.88 11.80
C ALA A 93 -16.77 -2.01 13.03
N ARG A 94 -17.35 -2.04 14.24
CA ARG A 94 -16.62 -2.26 15.50
C ARG A 94 -16.07 -3.67 15.61
N ASP A 95 -16.81 -4.68 15.18
CA ASP A 95 -16.34 -6.06 15.17
C ASP A 95 -15.11 -6.22 14.26
N LEU A 96 -15.16 -5.66 13.04
CA LEU A 96 -14.02 -5.66 12.12
C LEU A 96 -12.83 -4.86 12.67
N TRP A 97 -13.09 -3.75 13.36
CA TRP A 97 -12.04 -2.97 14.01
C TRP A 97 -11.37 -3.75 15.14
N ALA A 98 -12.14 -4.46 15.96
CA ALA A 98 -11.60 -5.33 17.02
C ALA A 98 -10.74 -6.46 16.43
N GLU A 99 -11.17 -7.08 15.33
CA GLU A 99 -10.34 -8.05 14.60
C GLU A 99 -9.03 -7.44 14.10
N GLN A 100 -9.08 -6.23 13.54
CA GLN A 100 -7.88 -5.56 13.04
C GLN A 100 -6.89 -5.26 14.18
N ILE A 101 -7.36 -4.69 15.30
CA ILE A 101 -6.53 -4.46 16.49
C ILE A 101 -5.92 -5.77 16.98
N ALA A 102 -6.71 -6.85 17.05
CA ALA A 102 -6.22 -8.15 17.49
C ALA A 102 -5.11 -8.69 16.57
N ARG A 103 -5.27 -8.55 15.25
CA ARG A 103 -4.24 -8.93 14.26
C ARG A 103 -2.97 -8.09 14.41
N GLU A 104 -3.09 -6.78 14.57
CA GLU A 104 -1.94 -5.88 14.75
C GLU A 104 -1.20 -6.18 16.05
N LYS A 105 -1.93 -6.43 17.14
CA LYS A 105 -1.36 -6.83 18.43
C LYS A 105 -0.62 -8.16 18.32
N ALA A 106 -1.23 -9.18 17.70
CA ALA A 106 -0.58 -10.48 17.47
C ALA A 106 0.67 -10.35 16.59
N ALA A 107 0.62 -9.52 15.55
CA ALA A 107 1.78 -9.25 14.70
C ALA A 107 2.91 -8.54 15.46
N HIS A 108 2.56 -7.59 16.34
CA HIS A 108 3.54 -6.91 17.19
C HIS A 108 4.17 -7.86 18.21
N GLU A 109 3.37 -8.71 18.85
CA GLU A 109 3.84 -9.76 19.77
C GLU A 109 4.76 -10.77 19.06
N ALA A 110 4.43 -11.17 17.83
CA ALA A 110 5.30 -12.04 17.03
C ALA A 110 6.64 -11.37 16.70
N ARG A 111 6.64 -10.07 16.30
CA ARG A 111 7.86 -9.30 16.02
C ARG A 111 8.74 -9.15 17.26
N THR A 112 8.13 -8.86 18.42
CA THR A 112 8.86 -8.70 19.68
C THR A 112 9.42 -10.04 20.18
N ARG A 113 8.69 -11.15 20.01
CA ARG A 113 9.18 -12.51 20.31
C ARG A 113 10.38 -12.90 19.44
N ASN A 114 10.29 -12.68 18.12
CA ASN A 114 11.41 -12.97 17.20
C ASN A 114 12.65 -12.11 17.49
N ARG A 115 12.49 -10.90 18.05
CA ARG A 115 13.63 -10.08 18.49
C ARG A 115 14.25 -10.55 19.82
N ARG A 116 13.50 -11.27 20.66
CA ARG A 116 13.99 -11.80 21.94
C ARG A 116 14.78 -13.11 21.81
N CYS A 117 14.64 -13.83 20.71
CA CYS A 117 15.56 -14.89 20.34
C CYS A 117 16.63 -14.29 19.42
N PRO A 118 17.84 -13.96 19.91
CA PRO A 118 18.96 -13.77 19.00
C PRO A 118 19.08 -15.05 18.18
N ALA A 119 19.23 -14.91 16.85
CA ALA A 119 19.57 -16.03 15.99
C ALA A 119 20.72 -16.81 16.65
N PRO A 120 20.70 -18.16 16.66
CA PRO A 120 21.81 -18.92 17.19
C PRO A 120 23.06 -18.37 16.52
N THR A 121 23.98 -17.85 17.32
CA THR A 121 25.31 -17.42 16.86
C THR A 121 25.80 -18.55 15.98
N PRO A 122 26.12 -18.32 14.69
CA PRO A 122 26.65 -19.38 13.87
C PRO A 122 27.92 -19.85 14.59
N ILE A 123 27.87 -21.06 15.16
CA ILE A 123 29.06 -21.71 15.69
C ILE A 123 30.00 -21.75 14.49
N LEU A 124 31.07 -20.96 14.56
CA LEU A 124 32.17 -21.04 13.62
C LEU A 124 32.79 -22.41 13.83
N VAL A 125 32.22 -23.43 13.17
CA VAL A 125 32.88 -24.71 13.00
C VAL A 125 34.20 -24.38 12.32
N PRO A 126 35.37 -24.73 12.88
CA PRO A 126 36.64 -24.55 12.20
C PRO A 126 36.55 -25.26 10.86
N ARG A 127 36.38 -24.49 9.80
CA ARG A 127 36.28 -24.99 8.43
C ARG A 127 37.64 -25.60 8.11
N ALA A 128 37.69 -26.92 8.01
CA ALA A 128 38.84 -27.62 7.46
C ALA A 128 39.28 -26.94 6.14
N PRO A 129 40.59 -26.80 5.88
CA PRO A 129 41.06 -26.12 4.68
C PRO A 129 40.47 -26.81 3.45
N ALA A 130 39.65 -26.06 2.70
CA ALA A 130 39.04 -26.57 1.48
C ALA A 130 40.14 -26.84 0.44
N PRO A 131 40.06 -27.95 -0.32
CA PRO A 131 40.96 -28.14 -1.46
C PRO A 131 40.78 -26.97 -2.45
N SER A 132 41.91 -26.41 -2.88
CA SER A 132 42.00 -25.31 -3.82
C SER A 132 41.26 -25.66 -5.11
N LYS A 133 40.15 -24.95 -5.39
CA LYS A 133 39.51 -25.02 -6.70
C LYS A 133 40.39 -24.28 -7.71
N PRO A 134 40.62 -24.81 -8.92
CA PRO A 134 41.32 -24.07 -9.97
C PRO A 134 40.54 -22.79 -10.29
N ILE A 135 41.27 -21.69 -10.34
CA ILE A 135 40.77 -20.36 -10.70
C ILE A 135 40.19 -20.44 -12.11
N ARG A 136 38.86 -20.35 -12.25
CA ARG A 136 38.26 -20.13 -13.56
C ARG A 136 38.68 -18.73 -14.04
N PRO A 137 39.25 -18.59 -15.25
CA PRO A 137 39.56 -17.27 -15.78
C PRO A 137 38.26 -16.48 -15.91
N ARG A 138 38.23 -15.29 -15.28
CA ARG A 138 37.15 -14.33 -15.50
C ARG A 138 37.18 -13.94 -16.98
N LEU A 139 36.07 -14.15 -17.69
CA LEU A 139 35.80 -13.47 -18.95
C LEU A 139 35.93 -11.97 -18.69
N LYS A 140 36.93 -11.34 -19.33
CA LYS A 140 37.13 -9.89 -19.26
C LYS A 140 35.84 -9.23 -19.79
N PRO A 141 35.31 -8.19 -19.14
CA PRO A 141 34.27 -7.39 -19.76
C PRO A 141 34.81 -6.85 -21.09
N ALA A 142 34.03 -7.00 -22.16
CA ALA A 142 34.35 -6.43 -23.45
C ALA A 142 34.58 -4.92 -23.28
N LYS A 143 35.62 -4.40 -23.93
CA LYS A 143 36.00 -2.99 -23.90
C LYS A 143 34.80 -2.13 -24.33
N PRO A 144 34.46 -1.04 -23.63
CA PRO A 144 33.30 -0.19 -23.92
C PRO A 144 33.37 0.54 -25.29
N TRP A 145 34.44 0.35 -26.05
CA TRP A 145 34.65 0.90 -27.39
C TRP A 145 34.59 -0.14 -28.52
N MET A 146 34.20 -1.38 -28.21
CA MET A 146 33.75 -2.34 -29.23
C MET A 146 32.26 -2.14 -29.47
N MET A 147 31.91 -1.12 -30.26
CA MET A 147 30.65 -1.19 -31.00
C MET A 147 30.84 -2.22 -32.13
N PRO A 148 29.87 -3.12 -32.38
CA PRO A 148 29.87 -3.87 -33.63
C PRO A 148 29.83 -2.87 -34.81
N PRO A 149 30.44 -3.19 -35.96
CA PRO A 149 30.26 -2.42 -37.17
C PRO A 149 28.77 -2.23 -37.42
N ARG A 150 28.37 -0.98 -37.65
CA ARG A 150 26.98 -0.62 -37.95
C ARG A 150 26.53 -1.39 -39.17
N ASP A 151 25.42 -2.12 -39.05
CA ASP A 151 24.84 -2.85 -40.18
C ASP A 151 24.39 -1.82 -41.23
N PRO A 152 24.77 -1.94 -42.52
CA PRO A 152 24.30 -1.02 -43.56
C PRO A 152 22.77 -1.00 -43.71
N GLU A 153 22.06 -1.96 -43.13
CA GLU A 153 20.60 -1.96 -43.08
C GLU A 153 20.00 -1.04 -42.01
N ASP A 154 20.79 -0.38 -41.14
CA ASP A 154 20.30 0.58 -40.14
C ASP A 154 20.43 2.07 -40.59
N ASP A 155 20.89 2.32 -41.83
CA ASP A 155 21.15 3.66 -42.37
C ASP A 155 19.92 4.35 -43.02
N TRP A 156 18.77 3.67 -43.17
CA TRP A 156 17.56 4.29 -43.72
C TRP A 156 16.77 5.14 -42.72
N LEU A 157 17.12 5.10 -41.42
CA LEU A 157 16.50 5.98 -40.41
C LEU A 157 17.13 7.38 -40.34
N TYR A 158 18.15 7.68 -41.15
CA TYR A 158 18.84 8.98 -41.22
C TYR A 158 18.99 9.52 -42.65
N LEU A 159 18.05 9.17 -43.54
CA LEU A 159 17.92 9.78 -44.85
C LEU A 159 16.60 10.55 -44.95
N GLY A 160 16.68 11.85 -44.67
CA GLY A 160 15.87 12.89 -45.31
C GLY A 160 14.35 12.70 -45.34
N ILE A 161 13.68 13.07 -44.24
CA ILE A 161 12.35 13.67 -44.34
C ILE A 161 12.52 15.19 -44.23
N GLU A 162 13.03 15.79 -45.30
CA GLU A 162 12.64 17.15 -45.67
C GLU A 162 11.56 16.99 -46.73
N ILE A 163 10.30 17.26 -46.39
CA ILE A 163 9.28 17.60 -47.38
C ILE A 163 8.52 18.83 -46.86
N PRO A 164 8.31 19.86 -47.71
CA PRO A 164 8.34 21.27 -47.33
C PRO A 164 6.95 21.92 -47.13
N ALA A 165 7.00 23.14 -46.56
CA ALA A 165 6.05 24.27 -46.52
C ALA A 165 4.56 24.02 -46.79
#